data_AF-A0A9J7M5F1-F1
#
_entry.id   AF-A0A9J7M5F1-F1
#
_cell.length_a   1.000
_cell.length_b   1.000
_cell.length_c   1.000
_cell.angle_alpha   90.00
_cell.angle_beta   90.00
_cell.angle_gamma   90.00
#
_symmetry.space_group_name_H-M   'P 1'
#
loop_
_entity.id
_entity.type
_entity.pdbx_description
1 polymer ?
#
loop_
_entity_poly.entity_id
_entity_poly.type
_entity_poly.pdbx_seq_one_letter_code
_entity_poly.pdbx_strand_id
1 'polypeptide(L)'
;MLSHIADIAASLREKVLPSLTETERTSLQQFCDFLQNQNGVQFNGEAVRILGRSLVSETLPQEAKLQVVQALQAAVTRPEVQGALLSADIHSSIVLFLHRFDTIQPLTLQVATTKMLSNICSDQGSHGWLLRTEQGPMGGEQVVNQQVVVKATVTGLLSEEADLRKNATVLVYNLCLGQVTEDSAVELASALLQCLGETVPEPEAFRSLSSLVQLMTSFTQVSGLAQAIGVDLSPYSSQSDRLKTLCHQYQQLVS
;
A
#
# COMPACT_ATOMS: atom_id res chain seq x y z
N MET A 1 -16.50 -7.34 11.82
CA MET A 1 -15.04 -7.22 12.00
C MET A 1 -14.46 -8.47 12.66
N LEU A 2 -14.94 -8.87 13.85
CA LEU A 2 -14.46 -10.09 14.53
C LEU A 2 -14.71 -11.40 13.75
N SER A 3 -15.87 -11.54 13.08
CA SER A 3 -16.16 -12.70 12.22
C SER A 3 -15.15 -12.86 11.09
N HIS A 4 -14.89 -11.78 10.36
CA HIS A 4 -13.92 -11.74 9.27
C HIS A 4 -12.48 -12.07 9.71
N ILE A 5 -12.07 -11.66 10.92
CA ILE A 5 -10.74 -11.98 11.46
C ILE A 5 -10.63 -13.48 11.80
N ALA A 6 -11.70 -14.08 12.32
CA ALA A 6 -11.74 -15.52 12.57
C ALA A 6 -11.64 -16.32 11.26
N ASP A 7 -12.31 -15.87 10.20
CA ASP A 7 -12.26 -16.50 8.87
C ASP A 7 -10.85 -16.43 8.25
N ILE A 8 -10.16 -15.29 8.38
CA ILE A 8 -8.76 -15.14 7.95
C ILE A 8 -7.87 -16.13 8.71
N ALA A 9 -7.99 -16.19 10.04
CA ALA A 9 -7.19 -17.08 10.87
C ALA A 9 -7.44 -18.56 10.53
N ALA A 10 -8.69 -18.96 10.28
CA ALA A 10 -9.01 -20.30 9.82
C ALA A 10 -8.39 -20.61 8.45
N SER A 11 -8.46 -19.65 7.52
CA SER A 11 -7.93 -19.82 6.17
C SER A 11 -6.41 -19.91 6.13
N LEU A 12 -5.68 -19.20 6.99
CA LEU A 12 -4.24 -19.37 7.17
C LEU A 12 -3.89 -20.79 7.65
N ARG A 13 -4.69 -21.33 8.59
CA ARG A 13 -4.50 -22.68 9.13
C ARG A 13 -4.69 -23.75 8.07
N GLU A 14 -5.66 -23.58 7.21
CA GLU A 14 -5.93 -24.52 6.13
C GLU A 14 -4.89 -24.43 5.00
N LYS A 15 -4.56 -23.21 4.56
CA LYS A 15 -3.87 -23.00 3.28
C LYS A 15 -2.37 -22.72 3.37
N VAL A 16 -1.88 -22.27 4.53
CA VAL A 16 -0.48 -21.85 4.70
C VAL A 16 0.27 -22.78 5.65
N LEU A 17 -0.33 -23.18 6.78
CA LEU A 17 0.33 -24.06 7.76
C LEU A 17 0.89 -25.37 7.17
N PRO A 18 0.23 -26.06 6.22
CA PRO A 18 0.75 -27.32 5.66
C PRO A 18 2.12 -27.17 4.97
N SER A 19 2.41 -26.01 4.37
CA SER A 19 3.68 -25.74 3.66
C SER A 19 4.82 -25.31 4.58
N LEU A 20 4.58 -25.19 5.88
CA LEU A 20 5.55 -24.71 6.86
C LEU A 20 6.20 -25.86 7.65
N THR A 21 7.40 -25.60 8.16
CA THR A 21 8.07 -26.47 9.14
C THR A 21 7.36 -26.44 10.49
N GLU A 22 7.61 -27.42 11.37
CA GLU A 22 6.94 -27.52 12.67
C GLU A 22 7.14 -26.29 13.56
N THR A 23 8.36 -25.74 13.56
CA THR A 23 8.67 -24.50 14.28
C THR A 23 7.91 -23.31 13.71
N GLU A 24 7.83 -23.18 12.38
CA GLU A 24 7.10 -22.10 11.72
C GLU A 24 5.59 -22.22 11.92
N ARG A 25 5.05 -23.44 11.94
CA ARG A 25 3.64 -23.71 12.26
C ARG A 25 3.28 -23.21 13.65
N THR A 26 4.15 -23.43 14.63
CA THR A 26 3.94 -22.94 16.00
C THR A 26 3.86 -21.41 16.03
N SER A 27 4.80 -20.71 15.36
CA SER A 27 4.79 -19.25 15.27
C SER A 27 3.55 -18.72 14.53
N LEU A 28 3.15 -19.35 13.42
CA LEU A 28 1.96 -18.93 12.67
C LEU A 28 0.67 -19.20 13.45
N GLN A 29 0.60 -20.28 14.23
CA GLN A 29 -0.54 -20.57 15.09
C GLN A 29 -0.68 -19.50 16.19
N GLN A 30 0.41 -19.11 16.83
CA GLN A 30 0.43 -18.01 17.80
C GLN A 30 -0.05 -16.69 17.16
N PHE A 31 0.33 -16.44 15.90
CA PHE A 31 -0.18 -15.28 15.18
C PHE A 31 -1.67 -15.36 14.88
N CYS A 32 -2.20 -16.53 14.52
CA CYS A 32 -3.64 -16.72 14.33
C CYS A 32 -4.40 -16.44 15.63
N ASP A 33 -3.88 -16.91 16.76
CA ASP A 33 -4.47 -16.68 18.07
C ASP A 33 -4.34 -15.20 18.48
N PHE A 34 -3.22 -14.55 18.15
CA PHE A 34 -3.03 -13.12 18.30
C PHE A 34 -4.05 -12.32 17.49
N LEU A 35 -4.30 -12.67 16.22
CA LEU A 35 -5.31 -12.00 15.39
C LEU A 35 -6.70 -12.04 16.04
N GLN A 36 -7.07 -13.19 16.60
CA GLN A 36 -8.39 -13.42 17.19
C GLN A 36 -8.57 -12.77 18.57
N ASN A 37 -7.48 -12.52 19.31
CA ASN A 37 -7.52 -12.01 20.68
C ASN A 37 -7.06 -10.55 20.78
N GLN A 38 -7.85 -9.72 21.47
CA GLN A 38 -7.51 -8.31 21.69
C GLN A 38 -6.48 -8.10 22.83
N ASN A 39 -6.32 -9.06 23.75
CA ASN A 39 -5.44 -8.93 24.92
C ASN A 39 -4.58 -10.20 25.15
N GLY A 40 -3.30 -10.02 25.49
CA GLY A 40 -2.52 -11.00 26.26
C GLY A 40 -1.79 -12.11 25.50
N VAL A 41 -1.91 -12.21 24.16
CA VAL A 41 -1.08 -13.15 23.38
C VAL A 41 0.27 -12.50 23.09
N GLN A 42 1.36 -13.11 23.58
CA GLN A 42 2.70 -12.67 23.20
C GLN A 42 2.90 -12.90 21.70
N PHE A 43 3.15 -11.81 20.98
CA PHE A 43 3.49 -11.85 19.57
C PHE A 43 5.00 -11.80 19.40
N ASN A 44 5.57 -12.80 18.74
CA ASN A 44 6.94 -12.69 18.24
C ASN A 44 6.89 -12.22 16.77
N GLY A 45 7.89 -11.44 16.35
CA GLY A 45 7.98 -10.98 14.97
C GLY A 45 8.27 -12.09 13.94
N GLU A 46 8.54 -13.34 14.37
CA GLU A 46 8.84 -14.48 13.50
C GLU A 46 7.69 -14.78 12.55
N ALA A 47 6.45 -14.67 13.03
CA ALA A 47 5.28 -14.88 12.19
C ALA A 47 5.21 -13.89 11.01
N VAL A 48 5.59 -12.62 11.21
CA VAL A 48 5.68 -11.66 10.09
C VAL A 48 6.75 -12.10 9.10
N ARG A 49 7.87 -12.67 9.57
CA ARG A 49 8.92 -13.20 8.69
C ARG A 49 8.42 -14.34 7.83
N ILE A 50 7.75 -15.30 8.45
CA ILE A 50 7.18 -16.45 7.79
C ILE A 50 6.16 -16.02 6.73
N LEU A 51 5.26 -15.10 7.09
CA LEU A 51 4.27 -14.55 6.18
C LEU A 51 4.93 -13.81 5.00
N GLY A 52 5.94 -12.97 5.26
CA GLY A 52 6.72 -12.30 4.22
C GLY A 52 7.37 -13.28 3.24
N ARG A 53 8.06 -14.31 3.76
CA ARG A 53 8.66 -15.38 2.92
C ARG A 53 7.61 -16.15 2.12
N SER A 54 6.45 -16.38 2.72
CA SER A 54 5.33 -17.09 2.08
C SER A 54 4.83 -16.35 0.83
N LEU A 55 4.86 -15.02 0.82
CA LEU A 55 4.46 -14.20 -0.35
C LEU A 55 5.38 -14.41 -1.57
N VAL A 56 6.68 -14.59 -1.34
CA VAL A 56 7.67 -14.80 -2.40
C VAL A 56 7.86 -16.28 -2.76
N SER A 57 7.29 -17.20 -1.98
CA SER A 57 7.35 -18.63 -2.26
C SER A 57 6.71 -18.97 -3.62
N GLU A 58 7.42 -19.73 -4.45
CA GLU A 58 6.92 -20.23 -5.73
C GLU A 58 5.97 -21.42 -5.56
N THR A 59 6.08 -22.15 -4.45
CA THR A 59 5.27 -23.34 -4.17
C THR A 59 3.92 -23.01 -3.53
N LEU A 60 3.75 -21.78 -3.01
CA LEU A 60 2.52 -21.37 -2.36
C LEU A 60 1.51 -20.86 -3.41
N PRO A 61 0.29 -21.44 -3.50
CA PRO A 61 -0.74 -20.99 -4.43
C PRO A 61 -1.16 -19.53 -4.20
N GLN A 62 -1.65 -18.87 -5.24
CA GLN A 62 -2.05 -17.45 -5.18
C GLN A 62 -3.21 -17.22 -4.19
N GLU A 63 -4.13 -18.19 -4.06
CA GLU A 63 -5.23 -18.13 -3.10
C GLU A 63 -4.72 -18.13 -1.66
N ALA A 64 -3.62 -18.85 -1.38
CA ALA A 64 -2.98 -18.86 -0.08
C ALA A 64 -2.19 -17.56 0.17
N LYS A 65 -1.52 -17.01 -0.85
CA LYS A 65 -0.90 -15.67 -0.78
C LYS A 65 -1.91 -14.57 -0.48
N LEU A 66 -3.12 -14.68 -1.03
CA LEU A 66 -4.22 -13.79 -0.67
C LEU A 66 -4.56 -13.83 0.82
N GLN A 67 -4.60 -15.01 1.43
CA GLN A 67 -4.83 -15.14 2.87
C GLN A 67 -3.69 -14.52 3.69
N VAL A 68 -2.45 -14.70 3.24
CA VAL A 68 -1.27 -14.07 3.85
C VAL A 68 -1.40 -12.54 3.83
N VAL A 69 -1.72 -11.95 2.67
CA VAL A 69 -1.90 -10.49 2.55
C VAL A 69 -3.07 -9.98 3.39
N GLN A 70 -4.22 -10.67 3.37
CA GLN A 70 -5.39 -10.28 4.17
C GLN A 70 -5.11 -10.34 5.67
N ALA A 71 -4.33 -11.32 6.11
CA ALA A 71 -3.89 -11.42 7.49
C ALA A 71 -2.94 -10.30 7.90
N LEU A 72 -1.94 -10.00 7.07
CA LEU A 72 -1.04 -8.86 7.29
C LEU A 72 -1.84 -7.55 7.29
N GLN A 73 -2.73 -7.35 6.32
CA GLN A 73 -3.62 -6.20 6.25
C GLN A 73 -4.40 -5.99 7.56
N ALA A 74 -4.95 -7.07 8.14
CA ALA A 74 -5.72 -7.01 9.39
C ALA A 74 -4.83 -6.77 10.63
N ALA A 75 -3.57 -7.20 10.59
CA ALA A 75 -2.67 -7.15 11.74
C ALA A 75 -1.81 -5.89 11.80
N VAL A 76 -1.50 -5.27 10.65
CA VAL A 76 -0.42 -4.28 10.53
C VAL A 76 -0.69 -2.94 11.20
N THR A 77 -1.93 -2.68 11.62
CA THR A 77 -2.26 -1.52 12.44
C THR A 77 -1.97 -1.74 13.93
N ARG A 78 -1.51 -2.94 14.32
CA ARG A 78 -1.16 -3.27 15.71
C ARG A 78 0.32 -2.94 15.97
N PRO A 79 0.65 -2.24 17.08
CA PRO A 79 2.02 -1.81 17.36
C PRO A 79 3.06 -2.94 17.35
N GLU A 80 2.69 -4.14 17.80
CA GLU A 80 3.61 -5.29 17.83
C GLU A 80 3.98 -5.76 16.42
N VAL A 81 3.04 -5.68 15.47
CA VAL A 81 3.27 -6.02 14.06
C VAL A 81 4.07 -4.92 13.36
N GLN A 82 3.79 -3.66 13.67
CA GLN A 82 4.58 -2.52 13.17
C GLN A 82 6.02 -2.57 13.66
N GLY A 83 6.23 -2.85 14.94
CA GLY A 83 7.56 -3.06 15.51
C GLY A 83 8.29 -4.25 14.86
N ALA A 84 7.58 -5.35 14.57
CA ALA A 84 8.14 -6.47 13.83
C ALA A 84 8.54 -6.06 12.40
N LEU A 85 7.69 -5.32 11.69
CA LEU A 85 7.98 -4.74 10.37
C LEU A 85 9.28 -3.97 10.37
N LEU A 86 9.56 -3.17 11.40
CA LEU A 86 10.77 -2.34 11.48
C LEU A 86 12.04 -3.11 11.86
N SER A 87 11.91 -4.17 12.67
CA SER A 87 13.03 -4.80 13.38
C SER A 87 13.66 -6.01 12.70
N ALA A 88 12.97 -6.66 11.77
CA ALA A 88 13.43 -7.93 11.21
C ALA A 88 13.90 -7.81 9.76
N ASP A 89 14.83 -8.66 9.34
CA ASP A 89 15.25 -8.90 7.94
C ASP A 89 14.12 -9.53 7.06
N ILE A 90 12.87 -9.26 7.42
CA ILE A 90 11.64 -9.48 6.64
C ILE A 90 11.41 -8.44 5.58
N HIS A 91 12.12 -7.31 5.73
CA HIS A 91 12.13 -6.15 4.84
C HIS A 91 12.18 -6.57 3.38
N SER A 92 13.02 -7.54 3.06
CA SER A 92 13.24 -7.95 1.68
C SER A 92 12.08 -8.77 1.11
N SER A 93 11.46 -9.70 1.84
CA SER A 93 10.45 -10.57 1.21
C SER A 93 9.16 -9.82 0.86
N ILE A 94 8.68 -8.91 1.73
CA ILE A 94 7.51 -8.08 1.41
C ILE A 94 7.86 -7.13 0.26
N VAL A 95 9.01 -6.47 0.30
CA VAL A 95 9.45 -5.54 -0.75
C VAL A 95 9.68 -6.25 -2.10
N LEU A 96 10.24 -7.46 -2.09
CA LEU A 96 10.41 -8.30 -3.29
C LEU A 96 9.06 -8.75 -3.86
N PHE A 97 8.09 -9.07 -2.99
CA PHE A 97 6.73 -9.34 -3.44
C PHE A 97 6.10 -8.10 -4.11
N LEU A 98 6.27 -6.91 -3.51
CA LEU A 98 5.80 -5.64 -4.06
C LEU A 98 6.53 -5.24 -5.35
N HIS A 99 7.80 -5.61 -5.51
CA HIS A 99 8.56 -5.33 -6.74
C HIS A 99 7.87 -5.89 -7.99
N ARG A 100 7.16 -7.01 -7.81
CA ARG A 100 6.41 -7.74 -8.86
C ARG A 100 4.93 -7.35 -8.93
N PHE A 101 4.53 -6.24 -8.31
CA PHE A 101 3.12 -5.89 -8.11
C PHE A 101 2.25 -5.95 -9.37
N ASP A 102 2.76 -5.45 -10.49
CA ASP A 102 2.13 -5.43 -11.82
C ASP A 102 1.87 -6.84 -12.39
N THR A 103 2.62 -7.83 -11.94
CA THR A 103 2.48 -9.23 -12.37
C THR A 103 1.67 -10.09 -11.40
N ILE A 104 1.24 -9.54 -10.26
CA ILE A 104 0.45 -10.26 -9.26
C ILE A 104 -0.91 -10.63 -9.85
N GLN A 105 -1.25 -11.92 -9.78
CA GLN A 105 -2.57 -12.46 -10.10
C GLN A 105 -3.03 -13.38 -8.97
N PRO A 106 -4.33 -13.43 -8.63
CA PRO A 106 -5.44 -12.68 -9.24
C PRO A 106 -5.47 -11.21 -8.79
N LEU A 107 -6.24 -10.37 -9.48
CA LEU A 107 -6.40 -8.96 -9.15
C LEU A 107 -6.87 -8.69 -7.70
N THR A 108 -7.67 -9.59 -7.11
CA THR A 108 -8.08 -9.49 -5.70
C THR A 108 -6.88 -9.46 -4.75
N LEU A 109 -5.74 -10.06 -5.14
CA LEU A 109 -4.48 -9.99 -4.40
C LEU A 109 -3.83 -8.60 -4.51
N GLN A 110 -3.86 -7.96 -5.68
CA GLN A 110 -3.42 -6.56 -5.82
C GLN A 110 -4.28 -5.61 -4.97
N VAL A 111 -5.60 -5.81 -4.96
CA VAL A 111 -6.56 -5.05 -4.14
C VAL A 111 -6.27 -5.24 -2.65
N ALA A 112 -6.04 -6.47 -2.18
CA ALA A 112 -5.68 -6.71 -0.78
C ALA A 112 -4.31 -6.09 -0.43
N THR A 113 -3.35 -6.14 -1.37
CA THR A 113 -2.00 -5.60 -1.18
C THR A 113 -2.02 -4.09 -1.04
N THR A 114 -2.78 -3.37 -1.88
CA THR A 114 -2.92 -1.91 -1.76
C THR A 114 -3.54 -1.51 -0.43
N LYS A 115 -4.56 -2.24 0.06
CA LYS A 115 -5.12 -2.02 1.40
C LYS A 115 -4.12 -2.28 2.51
N MET A 116 -3.31 -3.34 2.40
CA MET A 116 -2.23 -3.62 3.36
C MET A 116 -1.23 -2.46 3.41
N LEU A 117 -0.81 -1.95 2.25
CA LEU A 117 0.08 -0.79 2.16
C LEU A 117 -0.55 0.47 2.78
N SER A 118 -1.83 0.75 2.51
CA SER A 118 -2.52 1.86 3.14
C SER A 118 -2.56 1.76 4.66
N ASN A 119 -2.73 0.54 5.20
CA ASN A 119 -2.72 0.29 6.65
C ASN A 119 -1.32 0.42 7.25
N ILE A 120 -0.26 0.10 6.51
CA ILE A 120 1.13 0.32 6.95
C ILE A 120 1.40 1.81 7.16
N CYS A 121 0.80 2.71 6.38
CA CYS A 121 0.95 4.15 6.57
C CYS A 121 0.30 4.71 7.87
N SER A 122 -0.35 3.88 8.69
CA SER A 122 -1.08 4.33 9.89
C SER A 122 -0.19 4.76 11.05
N ASP A 123 1.08 4.34 11.08
CA ASP A 123 2.08 4.74 12.08
C ASP A 123 3.28 5.40 11.40
N GLN A 124 3.89 6.38 12.07
CA GLN A 124 4.98 7.16 11.52
C GLN A 124 6.22 6.31 11.20
N GLY A 125 6.56 5.33 12.04
CA GLY A 125 7.73 4.48 11.83
C GLY A 125 7.54 3.58 10.60
N SER A 126 6.40 2.90 10.53
CA SER A 126 6.07 2.01 9.43
C SER A 126 5.77 2.75 8.10
N HIS A 127 5.24 3.97 8.17
CA HIS A 127 5.16 4.88 7.02
C HIS A 127 6.55 5.29 6.52
N GLY A 128 7.45 5.73 7.40
CA GLY A 128 8.83 6.06 7.05
C GLY A 128 9.60 4.87 6.47
N TRP A 129 9.27 3.65 6.90
CA TRP A 129 9.80 2.44 6.30
C TRP A 129 9.39 2.22 4.84
N LEU A 130 8.12 2.46 4.48
CA LEU A 130 7.68 2.39 3.08
C LEU A 130 8.39 3.42 2.19
N LEU A 131 8.68 4.59 2.75
CA LEU A 131 9.31 5.70 2.04
C LEU A 131 10.84 5.70 2.09
N ARG A 132 11.45 4.60 2.58
CA ARG A 132 12.91 4.48 2.63
C ARG A 132 13.49 4.45 1.21
N THR A 133 14.53 5.26 1.01
CA THR A 133 15.28 5.39 -0.25
C THR A 133 16.58 4.59 -0.26
N GLU A 134 17.02 4.10 0.91
CA GLU A 134 18.16 3.21 1.04
C GLU A 134 17.88 1.86 0.40
N GLN A 135 18.91 1.28 -0.22
CA GLN A 135 18.84 -0.05 -0.82
C GLN A 135 18.73 -1.14 0.25
N GLY A 136 17.81 -2.09 0.04
CA GLY A 136 17.66 -3.25 0.89
C GLY A 136 18.81 -4.28 0.70
N PRO A 137 19.20 -5.03 1.75
CA PRO A 137 20.43 -5.83 1.74
C PRO A 137 20.37 -7.22 1.07
N MET A 138 19.34 -7.61 0.29
CA MET A 138 19.16 -9.02 -0.10
C MET A 138 19.04 -9.26 -1.61
N GLY A 139 19.86 -10.18 -2.12
CA GLY A 139 19.50 -11.03 -3.26
C GLY A 139 19.92 -10.58 -4.65
N GLY A 140 20.88 -9.67 -4.79
CA GLY A 140 21.42 -9.24 -6.09
C GLY A 140 20.53 -8.26 -6.87
N GLU A 141 19.23 -8.20 -6.57
CA GLU A 141 18.33 -7.14 -7.03
C GLU A 141 18.35 -5.96 -6.03
N GLN A 142 18.77 -4.80 -6.52
CA GLN A 142 18.80 -3.56 -5.76
C GLN A 142 17.39 -2.97 -5.70
N VAL A 143 16.61 -3.31 -4.66
CA VAL A 143 15.24 -2.83 -4.50
C VAL A 143 15.15 -1.76 -3.42
N VAL A 144 14.48 -0.67 -3.75
CA VAL A 144 14.20 0.47 -2.85
C VAL A 144 12.72 0.47 -2.49
N ASN A 145 12.40 0.56 -1.20
CA ASN A 145 11.03 0.49 -0.70
C ASN A 145 10.12 1.53 -1.36
N GLN A 146 10.60 2.78 -1.43
CA GLN A 146 9.84 3.87 -2.02
C GLN A 146 9.51 3.62 -3.49
N GLN A 147 10.47 3.09 -4.26
CA GLN A 147 10.26 2.80 -5.68
C GLN A 147 9.18 1.73 -5.88
N VAL A 148 9.18 0.66 -5.09
CA VAL A 148 8.17 -0.40 -5.25
C VAL A 148 6.78 0.03 -4.79
N VAL A 149 6.68 0.84 -3.73
CA VAL A 149 5.37 1.34 -3.27
C VAL A 149 4.81 2.39 -4.22
N VAL A 150 5.66 3.24 -4.81
CA VAL A 150 5.26 4.18 -5.87
C VAL A 150 4.77 3.43 -7.10
N LYS A 151 5.54 2.44 -7.60
CA LYS A 151 5.13 1.57 -8.71
C LYS A 151 3.77 0.91 -8.45
N ALA A 152 3.57 0.34 -7.26
CA ALA A 152 2.30 -0.29 -6.89
C ALA A 152 1.14 0.72 -6.85
N THR A 153 1.41 1.93 -6.36
CA THR A 153 0.42 3.02 -6.30
C THR A 153 0.03 3.51 -7.69
N VAL A 154 1.02 3.76 -8.57
CA VAL A 154 0.81 4.15 -9.97
C VAL A 154 0.03 3.09 -10.73
N THR A 155 0.45 1.82 -10.61
CA THR A 155 -0.26 0.68 -11.23
C THR A 155 -1.70 0.62 -10.78
N GLY A 156 -1.96 0.85 -9.49
CA GLY A 156 -3.32 0.87 -8.95
C GLY A 156 -4.15 2.05 -9.44
N LEU A 157 -3.58 3.27 -9.46
CA LEU A 157 -4.26 4.49 -9.92
C LEU A 157 -4.69 4.40 -11.38
N LEU A 158 -3.87 3.77 -12.21
CA LEU A 158 -4.10 3.60 -13.65
C LEU A 158 -4.85 2.32 -14.01
N SER A 159 -5.30 1.56 -13.02
CA SER A 159 -6.06 0.34 -13.26
C SER A 159 -7.49 0.64 -13.71
N GLU A 160 -8.01 -0.15 -14.64
CA GLU A 160 -9.43 -0.11 -15.03
C GLU A 160 -10.35 -0.62 -13.91
N GLU A 161 -9.81 -1.42 -13.00
CA GLU A 161 -10.55 -2.08 -11.92
C GLU A 161 -10.85 -1.11 -10.79
N ALA A 162 -12.14 -0.79 -10.65
CA ALA A 162 -12.62 0.27 -9.78
C ALA A 162 -12.18 0.11 -8.32
N ASP A 163 -12.21 -1.13 -7.79
CA ASP A 163 -11.77 -1.39 -6.41
C ASP A 163 -10.27 -1.16 -6.25
N LEU A 164 -9.44 -1.52 -7.23
CA LEU A 164 -8.00 -1.32 -7.17
C LEU A 164 -7.68 0.18 -7.24
N ARG A 165 -8.27 0.90 -8.20
CA ARG A 165 -8.11 2.36 -8.35
C ARG A 165 -8.55 3.10 -7.10
N LYS A 166 -9.71 2.77 -6.54
CA LYS A 166 -10.21 3.32 -5.28
C LYS A 166 -9.20 3.16 -4.14
N ASN A 167 -8.65 1.96 -3.93
CA ASN A 167 -7.67 1.74 -2.86
C ASN A 167 -6.34 2.46 -3.15
N ALA A 168 -5.93 2.56 -4.42
CA ALA A 168 -4.76 3.33 -4.81
C ALA A 168 -4.90 4.83 -4.50
N THR A 169 -6.10 5.41 -4.65
CA THR A 169 -6.34 6.81 -4.21
C THR A 169 -6.17 6.97 -2.69
N VAL A 170 -6.46 5.95 -1.89
CA VAL A 170 -6.22 5.97 -0.44
C VAL A 170 -4.72 5.86 -0.16
N LEU A 171 -4.03 4.96 -0.86
CA LEU A 171 -2.59 4.78 -0.70
C LEU A 171 -1.81 6.04 -1.06
N VAL A 172 -2.05 6.65 -2.24
CA VAL A 172 -1.35 7.88 -2.65
C VAL A 172 -1.63 9.03 -1.69
N TYR A 173 -2.84 9.15 -1.16
CA TYR A 173 -3.17 10.14 -0.14
C TYR A 173 -2.32 9.96 1.11
N ASN A 174 -2.20 8.72 1.59
CA ASN A 174 -1.37 8.43 2.76
C ASN A 174 0.13 8.65 2.49
N LEU A 175 0.65 8.24 1.33
CA LEU A 175 2.07 8.42 0.96
C LEU A 175 2.45 9.90 0.90
N CYS A 176 1.58 10.76 0.36
CA CYS A 176 1.81 12.20 0.27
C CYS A 176 1.84 12.91 1.64
N LEU A 177 1.45 12.24 2.73
CA LEU A 177 1.63 12.75 4.11
C LEU A 177 3.06 12.51 4.64
N GLY A 178 3.88 11.74 3.91
CA GLY A 178 5.26 11.43 4.28
C GLY A 178 6.29 12.11 3.37
N GLN A 179 7.55 11.70 3.50
CA GLN A 179 8.66 12.24 2.70
C GLN A 179 8.82 11.47 1.39
N VAL A 180 8.19 11.96 0.33
CA VAL A 180 8.43 11.47 -1.04
C VAL A 180 9.62 12.18 -1.67
N THR A 181 10.41 11.49 -2.50
CA THR A 181 11.45 12.14 -3.33
C THR A 181 10.81 12.88 -4.50
N GLU A 182 11.55 13.82 -5.11
CA GLU A 182 11.08 14.54 -6.30
C GLU A 182 10.78 13.58 -7.46
N ASP A 183 11.64 12.61 -7.73
CA ASP A 183 11.40 11.58 -8.77
C ASP A 183 10.09 10.81 -8.52
N SER A 184 9.88 10.37 -7.28
CA SER A 184 8.64 9.69 -6.87
C SER A 184 7.42 10.61 -7.00
N ALA A 185 7.58 11.89 -6.65
CA ALA A 185 6.51 12.88 -6.74
C ALA A 185 6.09 13.12 -8.19
N VAL A 186 7.03 13.18 -9.13
CA VAL A 186 6.75 13.29 -10.57
C VAL A 186 5.99 12.07 -11.09
N GLU A 187 6.40 10.86 -10.69
CA GLU A 187 5.73 9.61 -11.09
C GLU A 187 4.29 9.54 -10.55
N LEU A 188 4.10 9.80 -9.25
CA LEU A 188 2.78 9.85 -8.62
C LEU A 188 1.91 10.94 -9.23
N ALA A 189 2.44 12.14 -9.46
CA ALA A 189 1.70 13.25 -10.05
C ALA A 189 1.23 12.96 -11.48
N SER A 190 2.08 12.30 -12.29
CA SER A 190 1.71 11.88 -13.64
C SER A 190 0.49 10.95 -13.61
N ALA A 191 0.50 9.96 -12.72
CA ALA A 191 -0.61 9.02 -12.54
C ALA A 191 -1.88 9.69 -11.99
N LEU A 192 -1.72 10.63 -11.06
CA LEU A 192 -2.82 11.43 -10.51
C LEU A 192 -3.48 12.31 -11.58
N LEU A 193 -2.68 12.98 -12.41
CA LEU A 193 -3.19 13.80 -13.52
C LEU A 193 -3.94 12.95 -14.54
N GLN A 194 -3.44 11.77 -14.88
CA GLN A 194 -4.15 10.84 -15.76
C GLN A 194 -5.46 10.34 -15.12
N CYS A 195 -5.43 9.94 -13.83
CA CYS A 195 -6.62 9.54 -13.09
C CYS A 195 -7.66 10.67 -13.01
N LEU A 196 -7.21 11.93 -12.87
CA LEU A 196 -8.06 13.12 -12.83
C LEU A 196 -8.52 13.57 -14.23
N GLY A 197 -7.96 13.01 -15.30
CA GLY A 197 -8.48 13.19 -16.66
C GLY A 197 -9.80 12.44 -16.90
N GLU A 198 -10.15 11.49 -16.02
CA GLU A 198 -11.37 10.69 -16.09
C GLU A 198 -12.40 11.16 -15.05
N THR A 199 -13.69 10.89 -15.26
CA THR A 199 -14.69 11.19 -14.21
C THR A 199 -14.66 10.10 -13.13
N VAL A 200 -14.07 10.40 -11.98
CA VAL A 200 -14.04 9.51 -10.80
C VAL A 200 -15.02 9.97 -9.71
N PRO A 201 -15.47 9.06 -8.82
CA PRO A 201 -16.32 9.41 -7.68
C PRO A 201 -15.68 10.45 -6.75
N GLU A 202 -16.52 11.26 -6.10
CA GLU A 202 -16.11 12.37 -5.25
C GLU A 202 -15.02 12.03 -4.21
N PRO A 203 -15.09 10.92 -3.46
CA PRO A 203 -14.05 10.61 -2.47
C PRO A 203 -12.69 10.30 -3.11
N GLU A 204 -12.68 9.70 -4.30
CA GLU A 204 -11.48 9.40 -5.08
C GLU A 204 -10.90 10.68 -5.65
N ALA A 205 -11.73 11.53 -6.27
CA ALA A 205 -11.32 12.85 -6.74
C ALA A 205 -10.70 13.69 -5.61
N PHE A 206 -11.32 13.70 -4.43
CA PHE A 206 -10.82 14.47 -3.29
C PHE A 206 -9.42 14.03 -2.87
N ARG A 207 -9.20 12.73 -2.72
CA ARG A 207 -7.90 12.17 -2.35
C ARG A 207 -6.86 12.44 -3.43
N SER A 208 -7.19 12.16 -4.69
CA SER A 208 -6.27 12.36 -5.81
C SER A 208 -5.87 13.82 -5.98
N LEU A 209 -6.83 14.75 -5.92
CA LEU A 209 -6.56 16.17 -6.09
C LEU A 209 -5.84 16.76 -4.86
N SER A 210 -6.16 16.29 -3.65
CA SER A 210 -5.43 16.68 -2.43
C SER A 210 -3.96 16.24 -2.50
N SER A 211 -3.70 14.99 -2.91
CA SER A 211 -2.34 14.49 -3.14
C SER A 211 -1.61 15.32 -4.18
N LEU A 212 -2.24 15.61 -5.32
CA LEU A 212 -1.63 16.38 -6.39
C LEU A 212 -1.26 17.80 -5.93
N VAL A 213 -2.17 18.52 -5.28
CA VAL A 213 -1.92 19.86 -4.74
C VAL A 213 -0.79 19.84 -3.70
N GLN A 214 -0.75 18.82 -2.83
CA GLN A 214 0.34 18.65 -1.86
C GLN A 214 1.69 18.45 -2.56
N LEU A 215 1.75 17.62 -3.60
CA LEU A 215 2.98 17.41 -4.38
C LEU A 215 3.40 18.67 -5.13
N MET A 216 2.48 19.39 -5.77
CA MET A 216 2.75 20.67 -6.44
C MET A 216 3.28 21.74 -5.48
N THR A 217 2.76 21.78 -4.25
CA THR A 217 3.22 22.69 -3.21
C THR A 217 4.65 22.35 -2.75
N SER A 218 4.99 21.06 -2.77
CA SER A 218 6.28 20.56 -2.29
C SER A 218 7.37 20.55 -3.37
N PHE A 219 6.99 20.40 -4.65
CA PHE A 219 7.90 20.20 -5.77
C PHE A 219 7.45 21.06 -6.98
N THR A 220 8.23 22.09 -7.31
CA THR A 220 7.91 23.01 -8.42
C THR A 220 7.88 22.31 -9.78
N GLN A 221 8.66 21.23 -9.97
CA GLN A 221 8.63 20.41 -11.17
C GLN A 221 7.26 19.76 -11.39
N VAL A 222 6.55 19.38 -10.32
CA VAL A 222 5.20 18.82 -10.41
C VAL A 222 4.20 19.87 -10.86
N SER A 223 4.33 21.12 -10.42
CA SER A 223 3.50 22.22 -10.92
C SER A 223 3.71 22.47 -12.42
N GLY A 224 4.97 22.46 -12.88
CA GLY A 224 5.28 22.58 -14.31
C GLY A 224 4.74 21.41 -15.14
N LEU A 225 4.78 20.18 -14.60
CA LEU A 225 4.18 19.01 -15.22
C LEU A 225 2.65 19.15 -15.34
N ALA A 226 1.98 19.55 -14.26
CA ALA A 226 0.53 19.76 -14.25
C ALA A 226 0.11 20.85 -15.24
N GLN A 227 0.88 21.92 -15.35
CA GLN A 227 0.69 22.98 -16.35
C GLN A 227 0.82 22.45 -17.77
N ALA A 228 1.83 21.62 -18.04
CA ALA A 228 2.07 21.06 -19.36
C ALA A 228 0.99 20.06 -19.80
N ILE A 229 0.45 19.26 -18.87
CA ILE A 229 -0.59 18.27 -19.17
C ILE A 229 -1.97 18.92 -19.33
N GLY A 230 -2.31 19.93 -18.51
CA GLY A 230 -3.53 20.72 -18.70
C GLY A 230 -4.84 19.96 -18.48
N VAL A 231 -5.03 19.36 -17.30
CA VAL A 231 -6.27 18.62 -16.95
C VAL A 231 -7.45 19.56 -16.69
N ASP A 232 -8.61 19.28 -17.29
CA ASP A 232 -9.87 19.98 -17.00
C ASP A 232 -10.49 19.47 -15.69
N LEU A 233 -10.43 20.31 -14.64
CA LEU A 233 -11.00 20.00 -13.33
C LEU A 233 -12.42 20.54 -13.13
N SER A 234 -13.04 21.13 -14.15
CA SER A 234 -14.39 21.69 -14.06
C SER A 234 -15.44 20.68 -13.56
N PRO A 235 -15.42 19.38 -13.94
CA PRO A 235 -16.39 18.40 -13.44
C PRO A 235 -16.34 18.22 -11.92
N TYR A 236 -15.14 18.26 -11.33
CA TYR A 236 -14.94 18.04 -9.89
C TYR A 236 -15.36 19.23 -9.04
N SER A 237 -15.20 20.45 -9.55
CA SER A 237 -15.56 21.68 -8.83
C SER A 237 -17.05 21.74 -8.43
N SER A 238 -17.89 21.00 -9.15
CA SER A 238 -19.33 20.91 -8.93
C SER A 238 -19.76 19.79 -7.96
N GLN A 239 -18.86 18.87 -7.62
CA GLN A 239 -19.20 17.70 -6.80
C GLN A 239 -19.27 18.02 -5.30
N SER A 240 -18.39 18.87 -4.78
CA SER A 240 -18.37 19.26 -3.37
C SER A 240 -17.57 20.55 -3.12
N ASP A 241 -17.84 21.23 -2.00
CA ASP A 241 -17.13 22.47 -1.63
C ASP A 241 -15.62 22.25 -1.38
N ARG A 242 -15.26 21.07 -0.84
CA ARG A 242 -13.86 20.70 -0.62
C ARG A 242 -13.11 20.51 -1.94
N LEU A 243 -13.75 19.91 -2.94
CA LEU A 243 -13.17 19.80 -4.28
C LEU A 243 -13.07 21.14 -4.97
N LYS A 244 -14.09 21.99 -4.85
CA LYS A 244 -14.05 23.37 -5.37
C LYS A 244 -12.85 24.15 -4.82
N THR A 245 -12.55 24.00 -3.54
CA THR A 245 -11.40 24.63 -2.89
C THR A 245 -10.08 24.10 -3.45
N LEU A 246 -9.95 22.77 -3.60
CA LEU A 246 -8.76 22.14 -4.16
C LEU A 246 -8.55 22.51 -5.64
N CYS A 247 -9.62 22.59 -6.45
CA CYS A 247 -9.53 23.04 -7.83
C CYS A 247 -9.00 24.47 -7.91
N HIS A 248 -9.44 25.36 -7.02
CA HIS A 248 -8.91 26.72 -6.96
C HIS A 248 -7.41 26.73 -6.59
N GLN A 249 -7.01 25.95 -5.59
CA GLN A 249 -5.59 25.82 -5.22
C GLN A 249 -4.74 25.28 -6.37
N TYR A 250 -5.23 24.26 -7.08
CA TYR A 250 -4.57 23.74 -8.27
C TYR A 250 -4.36 24.84 -9.32
N GLN A 251 -5.38 25.65 -9.61
CA GLN A 251 -5.26 26.74 -10.58
C GLN A 251 -4.22 27.79 -10.17
N GLN A 252 -4.10 28.09 -8.88
CA GLN A 252 -3.08 29.01 -8.37
C GLN A 252 -1.65 28.45 -8.46
N LEU A 253 -1.50 27.13 -8.47
CA LEU A 253 -0.18 26.47 -8.55
C LEU A 253 0.25 26.21 -10.00
N VAL A 254 -0.69 26.20 -10.95
CA VAL A 254 -0.45 26.05 -12.40
C VAL A 254 -0.24 27.41 -13.10
N SER A 255 -0.68 28.52 -12.50
CA SER A 255 -0.48 29.88 -13.02
C SER A 255 0.94 30.38 -12.83
#